data_AF-A0A924UFZ0-F1
#
_entry.id   AF-A0A924UFZ0-F1
#
_cell.length_a   1.000
_cell.length_b   1.000
_cell.length_c   1.000
_cell.angle_alpha   90.00
_cell.angle_beta   90.00
_cell.angle_gamma   90.00
#
_symmetry.space_group_name_H-M   'P 1'
#
loop_
_entity.id
_entity.type
_entity.pdbx_description
1 polymer ?
#
loop_
_entity_poly.entity_id
_entity_poly.type
_entity_poly.pdbx_seq_one_letter_code
_entity_poly.pdbx_strand_id
1 'polypeptide(L)'
;MKSLIFAASLLTSGVAFADGFACTTASGLNVQVYNHTNANVGTRTASVMIISDQSILAGNKTVARFTDANGTLTSSGARFEANVDLRFNDSARKGELLAGTKLGNIDRIYLTVDHNYAKPVEAGKILSAVLQIVKRDGGVIEEAANCLRYLKQ
;
A
#
# COMPACT_ATOMS: atom_id res chain seq x y z
N MET A 1 -56.19 12.41 23.11
CA MET A 1 -54.77 12.30 23.51
C MET A 1 -54.04 11.52 22.42
N LYS A 2 -53.24 12.19 21.58
CA LYS A 2 -52.50 11.57 20.48
C LYS A 2 -51.04 11.41 20.91
N SER A 3 -50.60 10.17 21.14
CA SER A 3 -49.22 9.84 21.46
C SER A 3 -48.35 9.96 20.20
N LEU A 4 -47.46 10.94 20.20
CA LEU A 4 -46.38 11.06 19.23
C LEU A 4 -45.27 10.08 19.61
N ILE A 5 -45.15 8.98 18.85
CA ILE A 5 -44.03 8.06 18.94
C ILE A 5 -42.85 8.72 18.21
N PHE A 6 -41.90 9.25 18.96
CA PHE A 6 -40.59 9.66 18.44
C PHE A 6 -39.77 8.40 18.13
N ALA A 7 -39.74 7.99 16.86
CA ALA A 7 -38.80 6.99 16.39
C ALA A 7 -37.40 7.61 16.33
N ALA A 8 -36.57 7.32 17.34
CA ALA A 8 -35.15 7.66 17.33
C ALA A 8 -34.44 6.76 16.31
N SER A 9 -34.13 7.31 15.15
CA SER A 9 -33.22 6.71 14.18
C SER A 9 -31.81 6.69 14.77
N LEU A 10 -31.43 5.54 15.35
CA LEU A 10 -30.04 5.23 15.71
C LEU A 10 -29.21 5.24 14.42
N LEU A 11 -28.57 6.38 14.12
CA LEU A 11 -27.50 6.47 13.14
C LEU A 11 -26.32 5.67 13.68
N THR A 12 -26.26 4.37 13.37
CA THR A 12 -25.06 3.57 13.57
C THR A 12 -24.00 4.09 12.61
N SER A 13 -23.12 4.96 13.09
CA SER A 13 -21.94 5.40 12.35
C SER A 13 -21.06 4.18 12.08
N GLY A 14 -21.16 3.62 10.87
CA GLY A 14 -20.27 2.56 10.40
C GLY A 14 -18.84 3.05 10.51
N VAL A 15 -18.03 2.36 11.31
CA VAL A 15 -16.60 2.62 11.42
C VAL A 15 -16.00 2.38 10.03
N ALA A 16 -15.39 3.40 9.44
CA ALA A 16 -14.68 3.25 8.18
C ALA A 16 -13.37 2.49 8.45
N PHE A 17 -13.30 1.23 8.04
CA PHE A 17 -12.10 0.41 8.14
C PHE A 17 -11.07 0.87 7.10
N ALA A 18 -9.79 0.95 7.49
CA ALA A 18 -8.70 0.97 6.54
C ALA A 18 -8.68 -0.35 5.77
N ASP A 19 -8.69 -0.30 4.44
CA ASP A 19 -8.40 -1.47 3.63
C ASP A 19 -6.96 -1.43 3.16
N GLY A 20 -6.33 -2.59 3.07
CA GLY A 20 -4.95 -2.67 2.64
C GLY A 20 -4.47 -4.07 2.37
N PHE A 21 -3.26 -4.14 1.86
CA PHE A 21 -2.62 -5.38 1.43
C PHE A 21 -1.19 -5.44 1.97
N ALA A 22 -0.86 -6.54 2.62
CA ALA A 22 0.50 -6.85 3.04
C ALA A 22 1.01 -7.98 2.14
N CYS A 23 1.92 -7.63 1.25
CA CYS A 23 2.38 -8.49 0.17
C CYS A 23 3.83 -8.93 0.41
N THR A 24 4.13 -10.18 0.09
CA THR A 24 5.49 -10.71 0.07
C THR A 24 5.78 -11.27 -1.31
N THR A 25 6.90 -10.86 -1.90
CA THR A 25 7.36 -11.36 -3.20
C THR A 25 8.26 -12.60 -3.04
N ALA A 26 8.51 -13.30 -4.14
CA ALA A 26 9.43 -14.45 -4.15
C ALA A 26 10.87 -14.09 -3.76
N SER A 27 11.30 -12.84 -3.99
CA SER A 27 12.64 -12.35 -3.60
C SER A 27 12.72 -11.92 -2.13
N GLY A 28 11.62 -11.99 -1.38
CA GLY A 28 11.55 -11.64 0.04
C GLY A 28 11.24 -10.16 0.32
N LEU A 29 10.90 -9.38 -0.70
CA LEU A 29 10.43 -8.01 -0.52
C LEU A 29 9.05 -8.01 0.12
N ASN A 30 8.86 -7.11 1.09
CA ASN A 30 7.57 -6.88 1.72
C ASN A 30 7.03 -5.52 1.31
N VAL A 31 5.87 -5.54 0.66
CA VAL A 31 5.18 -4.34 0.19
C VAL A 31 3.86 -4.23 0.94
N GLN A 32 3.71 -3.16 1.72
CA GLN A 32 2.48 -2.85 2.44
C GLN A 32 1.83 -1.64 1.79
N VAL A 33 0.56 -1.78 1.42
CA VAL A 33 -0.24 -0.67 0.88
C VAL A 33 -1.48 -0.47 1.72
N TYR A 34 -1.71 0.77 2.13
CA TYR A 34 -2.89 1.21 2.85
C TYR A 34 -3.69 2.13 1.94
N ASN A 35 -4.98 1.86 1.78
CA ASN A 35 -5.92 2.72 1.07
C ASN A 35 -6.82 3.40 2.12
N HIS A 36 -6.41 4.61 2.53
CA HIS A 36 -7.06 5.48 3.53
C HIS A 36 -7.21 4.91 4.98
N THR A 37 -7.07 5.80 5.97
CA THR A 37 -7.32 5.62 7.42
C THR A 37 -6.50 4.60 8.23
N ASN A 38 -5.26 4.90 8.64
CA ASN A 38 -4.57 4.17 9.71
C ASN A 38 -4.03 5.12 10.79
N ALA A 39 -4.70 5.16 11.95
CA ALA A 39 -4.36 6.07 13.06
C ALA A 39 -2.98 5.82 13.68
N ASN A 40 -2.49 4.57 13.72
CA ASN A 40 -1.18 4.24 14.33
C ASN A 40 0.02 4.68 13.47
N VAL A 41 -0.18 5.02 12.20
CA VAL A 41 0.84 5.63 11.30
C VAL A 41 0.44 7.04 10.83
N GLY A 42 -0.59 7.63 11.45
CA GLY A 42 -1.02 9.02 11.22
C GLY A 42 -1.75 9.28 9.90
N THR A 43 -2.19 8.26 9.18
CA THR A 43 -2.83 8.44 7.87
C THR A 43 -4.33 8.64 8.05
N ARG A 44 -4.80 9.88 8.27
CA ARG A 44 -6.25 10.19 8.33
C ARG A 44 -6.90 10.29 6.94
N THR A 45 -6.12 10.43 5.87
CA THR A 45 -6.63 10.75 4.52
C THR A 45 -5.77 10.23 3.37
N ALA A 46 -4.63 9.60 3.67
CA ALA A 46 -3.57 9.36 2.71
C ALA A 46 -3.29 7.86 2.49
N SER A 47 -3.30 7.42 1.24
CA SER A 47 -2.77 6.14 0.83
C SER A 47 -1.25 6.10 1.02
N VAL A 48 -0.73 4.98 1.51
CA VAL A 48 0.71 4.81 1.76
C VAL A 48 1.17 3.46 1.25
N MET A 49 2.28 3.45 0.52
CA MET A 49 3.02 2.25 0.14
C MET A 49 4.34 2.25 0.90
N ILE A 50 4.64 1.15 1.59
CA ILE A 50 5.90 0.93 2.31
C ILE A 50 6.54 -0.31 1.72
N ILE A 51 7.79 -0.17 1.28
CA ILE A 51 8.58 -1.27 0.77
C ILE A 51 9.71 -1.54 1.75
N SER A 52 9.86 -2.79 2.14
CA SER A 52 10.86 -3.23 3.10
C SER A 52 11.50 -4.53 2.66
N ASP A 53 12.75 -4.72 3.07
CA ASP A 53 13.54 -5.92 2.77
C ASP A 53 14.00 -6.55 4.09
N GLN A 54 13.64 -7.82 4.30
CA GLN A 54 13.95 -8.55 5.53
C GLN A 54 15.39 -9.07 5.56
N SER A 55 16.09 -9.07 4.42
CA SER A 55 17.51 -9.41 4.34
C SER A 55 18.41 -8.36 5.01
N ILE A 56 17.89 -7.16 5.27
CA ILE A 56 18.57 -6.10 6.00
C ILE A 56 18.57 -6.44 7.50
N LEU A 57 19.70 -6.98 7.98
CA LEU A 57 19.87 -7.50 9.35
C LEU A 57 19.94 -6.42 10.45
N ALA A 58 20.33 -5.18 10.13
CA ALA A 58 20.48 -4.09 11.09
C ALA A 58 19.89 -2.77 10.57
N GLY A 59 19.15 -2.05 11.42
CA GLY A 59 18.56 -0.73 11.11
C GLY A 59 17.11 -0.78 10.61
N ASN A 60 16.66 0.32 10.01
CA ASN A 60 15.29 0.46 9.49
C ASN A 60 15.14 -0.33 8.17
N LYS A 61 14.47 -1.49 8.24
CA LYS A 61 14.18 -2.39 7.10
C LYS A 61 13.37 -1.76 5.97
N THR A 62 12.81 -0.56 6.19
CA THR A 62 12.10 0.19 5.16
C THR A 62 13.09 0.72 4.13
N VAL A 63 12.96 0.25 2.89
CA VAL A 63 13.74 0.68 1.73
C VAL A 63 13.20 2.01 1.21
N ALA A 64 11.87 2.10 1.05
CA ALA A 64 11.20 3.30 0.54
C ALA A 64 9.78 3.41 1.08
N ARG A 65 9.29 4.65 1.19
CA ARG A 65 7.90 4.97 1.51
C ARG A 65 7.36 5.97 0.50
N PHE A 66 6.14 5.72 0.04
CA PHE A 66 5.41 6.57 -0.90
C PHE A 66 4.05 6.93 -0.34
N THR A 67 3.62 8.16 -0.57
CA THR A 67 2.35 8.67 -0.03
C THR A 67 1.65 9.52 -1.09
N ASP A 68 0.33 9.45 -1.13
CA ASP A 68 -0.47 10.32 -2.00
C ASP A 68 -0.44 11.78 -1.52
N ALA A 69 -0.28 12.01 -0.21
CA ALA A 69 -0.10 13.33 0.38
C ALA A 69 1.12 14.08 -0.19
N ASN A 70 2.18 13.34 -0.55
CA ASN A 70 3.37 13.89 -1.21
C ASN A 70 3.30 13.80 -2.74
N GLY A 71 2.19 13.29 -3.31
CA GLY A 71 2.05 13.03 -4.74
C GLY A 71 2.95 11.92 -5.28
N THR A 72 3.58 11.12 -4.40
CA THR A 72 4.48 10.02 -4.79
C THR A 72 3.77 8.68 -4.87
N LEU A 73 2.48 8.62 -4.53
CA LEU A 73 1.64 7.44 -4.68
C LEU A 73 0.29 7.83 -5.31
N THR A 74 -0.18 7.02 -6.25
CA THR A 74 -1.54 7.06 -6.78
C THR A 74 -2.18 5.69 -6.62
N SER A 75 -3.46 5.62 -6.27
CA SER A 75 -4.22 4.38 -6.16
C SER A 75 -5.46 4.43 -7.07
N SER A 76 -5.78 3.29 -7.68
CA SER A 76 -7.01 3.11 -8.47
C SER A 76 -7.48 1.67 -8.29
N GLY A 77 -8.56 1.47 -7.52
CA GLY A 77 -8.97 0.13 -7.09
C GLY A 77 -7.85 -0.56 -6.30
N ALA A 78 -7.48 -1.78 -6.71
CA ALA A 78 -6.41 -2.56 -6.11
C ALA A 78 -5.06 -2.43 -6.85
N ARG A 79 -4.91 -1.36 -7.63
CA ARG A 79 -3.68 -0.98 -8.31
C ARG A 79 -3.08 0.24 -7.64
N PHE A 80 -1.80 0.15 -7.29
CA PHE A 80 -1.04 1.19 -6.61
C PHE A 80 0.20 1.52 -7.43
N GLU A 81 0.40 2.80 -7.72
CA GLU A 81 1.52 3.32 -8.49
C GLU A 81 2.34 4.28 -7.64
N ALA A 82 3.56 3.88 -7.30
CA ALA A 82 4.53 4.71 -6.60
C ALA A 82 5.51 5.33 -7.61
N ASN A 83 5.65 6.65 -7.55
CA ASN A 83 6.62 7.42 -8.32
C ASN A 83 7.89 7.63 -7.49
N VAL A 84 9.02 7.16 -7.99
CA VAL A 84 10.31 7.25 -7.30
C VAL A 84 10.95 8.61 -7.54
N ASP A 85 10.54 9.57 -6.72
CA ASP A 85 11.12 10.92 -6.70
C ASP A 85 12.12 11.06 -5.55
N LEU A 86 13.41 11.15 -5.89
CA LEU A 86 14.51 11.25 -4.93
C LEU A 86 14.56 12.59 -4.18
N ARG A 87 13.72 13.56 -4.56
CA ARG A 87 13.61 14.86 -3.86
C ARG A 87 12.84 14.75 -2.55
N PHE A 88 12.01 13.72 -2.38
CA PHE A 88 11.26 13.48 -1.15
C PHE A 88 12.04 12.58 -0.21
N ASN A 89 12.19 12.98 1.06
CA ASN A 89 12.98 12.26 2.07
C ASN A 89 12.56 10.79 2.23
N ASP A 90 11.27 10.49 2.06
CA ASP A 90 10.70 9.14 2.18
C ASP A 90 11.14 8.18 1.06
N SER A 91 11.63 8.71 -0.07
CA SER A 91 12.16 7.99 -1.23
C SER A 91 13.60 8.40 -1.61
N ALA A 92 14.25 9.26 -0.81
CA ALA A 92 15.58 9.83 -1.10
C ALA A 92 16.74 8.83 -0.91
N ARG A 93 16.47 7.56 -0.59
CA ARG A 93 17.48 6.54 -0.30
C ARG A 93 18.07 5.92 -1.57
N LYS A 94 18.64 6.74 -2.45
CA LYS A 94 19.11 6.36 -3.80
C LYS A 94 20.05 5.13 -3.85
N GLY A 95 20.78 4.86 -2.76
CA GLY A 95 21.75 3.77 -2.68
C GLY A 95 21.15 2.42 -2.25
N GLU A 96 19.93 2.41 -1.71
CA GLU A 96 19.27 1.19 -1.27
C GLU A 96 18.89 0.32 -2.47
N LEU A 97 18.94 -0.98 -2.27
CA LEU A 97 18.59 -1.96 -3.30
C LEU A 97 17.13 -2.36 -3.17
N LEU A 98 16.47 -2.46 -4.32
CA LEU A 98 15.15 -3.05 -4.46
C LEU A 98 15.20 -4.03 -5.63
N ALA A 99 14.96 -5.32 -5.36
CA ALA A 99 15.07 -6.40 -6.34
C ALA A 99 16.41 -6.34 -7.13
N GLY A 100 17.52 -6.12 -6.42
CA GLY A 100 18.86 -6.01 -7.00
C GLY A 100 19.13 -4.71 -7.77
N THR A 101 18.19 -3.77 -7.83
CA THR A 101 18.34 -2.48 -8.51
C THR A 101 18.42 -1.34 -7.50
N LYS A 102 19.36 -0.41 -7.67
CA LYS A 102 19.43 0.79 -6.82
C LYS A 102 18.18 1.64 -6.98
N LEU A 103 17.60 2.11 -5.87
CA LEU A 103 16.41 2.95 -5.86
C LEU A 103 16.56 4.19 -6.75
N GLY A 104 17.77 4.76 -6.82
CA GLY A 104 18.06 5.90 -7.71
C GLY A 104 17.91 5.61 -9.22
N ASN A 105 17.91 4.34 -9.62
CA ASN A 105 17.72 3.90 -11.01
C ASN A 105 16.28 3.45 -11.29
N ILE A 106 15.40 3.49 -10.29
CA ILE A 106 13.99 3.14 -10.42
C ILE A 106 13.22 4.43 -10.74
N ASP A 107 12.26 4.31 -11.66
CA ASP A 107 11.33 5.37 -12.03
C ASP A 107 9.99 5.17 -11.31
N ARG A 108 9.41 3.97 -11.44
CA ARG A 108 8.08 3.66 -10.90
C ARG A 108 8.01 2.26 -10.33
N ILE A 109 7.09 2.08 -9.38
CA ILE A 109 6.77 0.79 -8.79
C ILE A 109 5.26 0.61 -8.83
N TYR A 110 4.81 -0.50 -9.39
CA TYR A 110 3.40 -0.86 -9.49
C TYR A 110 3.13 -2.09 -8.64
N LEU A 111 2.14 -2.02 -7.78
CA LEU A 111 1.55 -3.20 -7.14
C LEU A 111 0.12 -3.36 -7.66
N THR A 112 -0.16 -4.49 -8.29
CA THR A 112 -1.50 -4.85 -8.74
C THR A 112 -1.95 -6.11 -8.01
N VAL A 113 -2.96 -5.99 -7.15
CA VAL A 113 -3.54 -7.12 -6.43
C VAL A 113 -4.78 -7.60 -7.18
N ASP A 114 -4.96 -8.92 -7.30
CA ASP A 114 -6.17 -9.54 -7.85
C ASP A 114 -7.34 -9.40 -6.85
N HIS A 115 -7.81 -8.16 -6.71
CA HIS A 115 -8.90 -7.79 -5.82
C HIS A 115 -9.90 -6.89 -6.54
N ASN A 116 -11.18 -7.25 -6.46
CA ASN A 116 -12.27 -6.46 -6.98
C ASN A 116 -13.13 -5.92 -5.83
N TYR A 117 -13.15 -4.60 -5.67
CA TYR A 117 -13.96 -3.92 -4.64
C TYR A 117 -15.48 -4.12 -4.81
N ALA A 118 -15.95 -4.45 -6.02
CA ALA A 118 -17.36 -4.80 -6.25
C ALA A 118 -17.70 -6.23 -5.79
N LYS A 119 -16.69 -7.08 -5.54
CA LYS A 119 -16.82 -8.44 -5.01
C LYS A 119 -15.79 -8.65 -3.89
N PRO A 120 -15.96 -7.95 -2.74
CA PRO A 120 -14.97 -7.95 -1.68
C PRO A 120 -14.78 -9.35 -1.10
N VAL A 121 -13.54 -9.69 -0.77
CA VAL A 121 -13.18 -10.93 -0.06
C VAL A 121 -13.01 -10.66 1.44
N GLU A 122 -13.04 -11.68 2.28
CA GLU A 122 -12.86 -11.46 3.71
C GLU A 122 -11.44 -10.98 4.06
N ALA A 123 -11.30 -10.25 5.17
CA ALA A 123 -9.99 -9.94 5.73
C ALA A 123 -9.23 -11.23 6.11
N GLY A 124 -7.92 -11.23 5.99
CA GLY A 124 -7.08 -12.42 6.18
C GLY A 124 -7.02 -13.34 4.95
N LYS A 125 -7.75 -13.03 3.87
CA LYS A 125 -7.63 -13.79 2.62
C LYS A 125 -6.31 -13.47 1.92
N ILE A 126 -5.63 -14.52 1.46
CA ILE A 126 -4.46 -14.41 0.58
C ILE A 126 -4.95 -14.26 -0.86
N LEU A 127 -4.42 -13.25 -1.55
CA LEU A 127 -4.69 -12.90 -2.93
C LEU A 127 -3.38 -12.89 -3.72
N SER A 128 -3.46 -13.25 -4.99
CA SER A 128 -2.33 -13.09 -5.90
C SER A 128 -2.13 -11.63 -6.27
N ALA A 129 -0.88 -11.25 -6.50
CA ALA A 129 -0.53 -9.92 -6.95
C ALA A 129 0.74 -9.95 -7.80
N VAL A 130 0.97 -8.85 -8.50
CA VAL A 130 2.17 -8.61 -9.30
C VAL A 130 2.80 -7.30 -8.85
N LEU A 131 4.08 -7.36 -8.53
CA LEU A 131 4.94 -6.19 -8.30
C LEU A 131 5.76 -5.94 -9.57
N GLN A 132 5.59 -4.79 -10.20
CA GLN A 132 6.42 -4.36 -11.33
C GLN A 132 7.28 -3.18 -10.90
N ILE A 133 8.59 -3.26 -11.16
CA ILE A 133 9.56 -2.21 -10.91
C ILE A 133 10.06 -1.74 -12.27
N VAL A 134 9.73 -0.50 -12.62
CA VAL A 134 10.13 0.13 -13.87
C VAL A 134 11.37 0.99 -13.60
N LYS A 135 12.45 0.68 -14.30
CA LYS A 135 13.72 1.41 -14.25
C LYS A 135 13.66 2.64 -15.14
N ARG A 136 14.51 3.62 -14.83
CA ARG A 136 14.66 4.87 -15.61
C ARG A 136 15.19 4.64 -17.02
N ASP A 137 15.85 3.51 -17.27
CA ASP A 137 16.30 3.07 -18.61
C ASP A 137 15.19 2.35 -19.41
N GLY A 138 13.99 2.21 -18.85
CA GLY A 138 12.87 1.50 -19.46
C GLY A 138 12.83 -0.01 -19.16
N GLY A 139 13.85 -0.55 -18.49
CA GLY A 139 13.85 -1.95 -18.05
C GLY A 139 12.76 -2.22 -17.01
N VAL A 140 12.15 -3.41 -17.08
CA VAL A 140 11.09 -3.82 -16.15
C VAL A 140 11.53 -5.09 -15.42
N ILE A 141 11.36 -5.09 -14.10
CA ILE A 141 11.45 -6.28 -13.26
C ILE A 141 10.03 -6.59 -12.80
N GLU A 142 9.60 -7.83 -12.94
CA GLU A 142 8.28 -8.29 -12.50
C GLU A 142 8.44 -9.43 -11.50
N GLU A 143 7.74 -9.34 -10.39
CA GLU A 143 7.71 -10.37 -9.36
C GLU A 143 6.27 -10.74 -9.01
N ALA A 144 5.99 -12.03 -8.97
CA ALA A 144 4.77 -12.53 -8.34
C ALA A 144 4.82 -12.29 -6.83
N ALA A 145 3.68 -11.91 -6.27
CA ALA A 145 3.52 -11.65 -4.85
C ALA A 145 2.25 -12.31 -4.31
N ASN A 146 2.29 -12.67 -3.04
CA ASN A 146 1.11 -13.09 -2.28
C ASN A 146 0.76 -12.00 -1.29
N CYS A 147 -0.47 -11.52 -1.34
CA CYS A 147 -0.97 -10.41 -0.54
C CYS A 147 -2.03 -10.89 0.44
N LEU A 148 -1.79 -10.65 1.73
CA LEU A 148 -2.82 -10.77 2.75
C LEU A 148 -3.67 -9.50 2.74
N ARG A 149 -4.97 -9.61 2.47
CA ARG A 149 -5.90 -8.51 2.68
C ARG A 149 -6.06 -8.27 4.18
N TYR A 150 -5.97 -7.03 4.63
CA TYR A 150 -6.32 -6.67 6.00
C TYR A 150 -7.30 -5.51 6.02
N LEU A 151 -8.28 -5.61 6.92
CA LEU A 151 -9.16 -4.51 7.29
C LEU A 151 -8.72 -4.07 8.68
N LYS A 152 -8.20 -2.84 8.79
CA LYS A 152 -7.77 -2.29 10.08
C LYS A 152 -8.85 -1.35 10.61
N GLN A 153 -9.32 -1.65 11.82
CA GLN A 153 -10.21 -0.78 12.61
C GLN A 153 -9.48 0.47 13.09
#